data_AF-A0A5N5LMH4-F1
#
_entry.id   AF-A0A5N5LMH4-F1
#
_cell.length_a   1.000
_cell.length_b   1.000
_cell.length_c   1.000
_cell.angle_alpha   90.00
_cell.angle_beta   90.00
_cell.angle_gamma   90.00
#
_symmetry.space_group_name_H-M   'P 1'
#
loop_
_entity.id
_entity.type
_entity.pdbx_description
1 polymer ?
#
loop_
_entity_poly.entity_id
_entity_poly.type
_entity_poly.pdbx_seq_one_letter_code
_entity_poly.pdbx_strand_id
1 'polypeptide(L)' 'MQHEACWPILDNPYTEIYAYSCDKATKKITCKSNNDACEMFICECDRKAAECFAVSDYHEENKNLPSDRCK' A
#
# COMPACT_ATOMS: atom_id res chain seq x y z
N MET A 1 0.91 -11.96 2.75
CA MET A 1 1.94 -10.94 2.46
C MET A 1 3.02 -11.06 3.51
N GLN A 2 3.92 -12.03 3.37
CA GLN A 2 5.03 -12.21 4.29
C GLN A 2 6.31 -11.99 3.50
N HIS A 3 7.07 -10.98 3.89
CA HIS A 3 8.38 -10.68 3.32
C HIS A 3 9.43 -11.10 4.34
N GLU A 4 10.50 -11.75 3.89
CA GLU A 4 11.50 -12.36 4.79
C GLU A 4 12.21 -11.35 5.69
N ALA A 5 12.30 -10.09 5.24
CA ALA A 5 12.90 -9.01 6.02
C ALA A 5 11.99 -8.47 7.14
N CYS A 6 10.71 -8.85 7.16
CA CYS A 6 9.75 -8.34 8.14
C CYS A 6 9.68 -9.26 9.36
N TRP A 7 9.80 -8.71 10.57
CA TRP A 7 9.60 -9.47 11.79
C TRP A 7 8.11 -9.84 11.95
N PRO A 8 7.73 -11.13 11.99
CA PRO A 8 6.32 -11.54 11.92
C PRO A 8 5.39 -11.01 13.02
N ILE A 9 5.94 -10.46 14.10
CA ILE A 9 5.16 -10.01 15.27
C ILE A 9 4.86 -8.51 15.19
N LEU A 10 5.81 -7.67 14.76
CA LEU A 10 5.69 -6.21 14.79
C LEU A 10 5.66 -5.58 13.40
N ASP A 11 6.41 -6.13 12.46
CA ASP A 11 6.60 -5.52 11.15
C ASP A 11 5.60 -6.13 10.17
N ASN A 12 4.34 -5.77 10.35
CA ASN A 12 3.27 -6.19 9.45
C ASN A 12 2.69 -4.98 8.69
N PRO A 13 2.07 -5.19 7.52
CA PRO A 13 1.52 -4.11 6.70
C PRO A 13 0.47 -3.22 7.39
N TYR A 14 -0.07 -3.64 8.54
CA TYR A 14 -1.06 -2.88 9.29
C TYR A 14 -0.47 -2.02 10.41
N THR A 15 0.78 -2.26 10.83
CA THR A 15 1.39 -1.57 11.97
C THR A 15 2.76 -0.97 11.69
N GLU A 16 3.45 -1.40 10.65
CA GLU A 16 4.78 -0.90 10.29
C GLU A 16 4.73 0.54 9.76
N ILE A 17 5.67 1.39 10.16
CA ILE A 17 5.75 2.78 9.73
C ILE A 17 6.89 2.93 8.73
N TYR A 18 6.58 3.38 7.52
CA TYR A 18 7.58 3.65 6.49
C TYR A 18 7.56 5.12 6.05
N ALA A 19 8.66 5.58 5.46
CA ALA A 19 8.78 6.95 4.96
C ALA A 19 8.51 7.04 3.44
N TYR A 20 7.70 8.02 3.05
CA TYR A 20 7.41 8.33 1.64
C TYR A 20 7.40 9.85 1.39
N SER A 21 7.43 10.24 0.12
CA SER A 21 7.14 11.61 -0.33
C SER A 21 6.09 11.60 -1.43
N CYS A 22 5.32 12.68 -1.52
CA CYS A 22 4.30 12.87 -2.56
C CYS A 22 4.55 14.20 -3.27
N ASP A 23 4.79 14.14 -4.57
CA ASP A 23 4.75 15.30 -5.45
C ASP A 23 3.30 15.55 -5.86
N LYS A 24 2.71 16.64 -5.35
CA LYS A 24 1.30 16.95 -5.58
C LYS A 24 0.99 17.36 -7.03
N ALA A 25 1.95 17.95 -7.73
CA ALA A 25 1.74 18.44 -9.10
C ALA A 25 1.66 17.27 -10.08
N THR A 26 2.55 16.29 -9.90
CA THR A 26 2.60 15.08 -10.74
C THR A 26 1.80 13.91 -10.18
N LYS A 27 1.29 14.04 -8.94
CA LYS A 27 0.65 12.96 -8.15
C LYS A 27 1.56 11.73 -7.99
N LYS A 28 2.88 11.94 -8.03
CA LYS A 28 3.86 10.87 -7.93
C LYS A 28 4.23 10.59 -6.48
N ILE A 29 4.10 9.34 -6.07
CA ILE A 29 4.56 8.85 -4.77
C ILE A 29 5.98 8.27 -4.93
N THR A 30 6.84 8.45 -3.94
CA THR A 30 8.18 7.87 -3.91
C THR A 30 8.48 7.35 -2.52
N CYS A 31 8.82 6.07 -2.41
CA CYS A 31 9.31 5.44 -1.19
C CYS A 31 10.74 5.91 -0.91
N LYS A 32 11.00 6.38 0.31
CA LYS A 32 12.28 7.02 0.63
C LYS A 32 13.36 5.97 0.87
N SER A 33 14.60 6.33 0.52
CA SER A 33 15.77 5.45 0.63
C SER A 33 16.24 5.18 2.05
N ASN A 34 15.70 5.90 3.05
CA ASN A 34 15.98 5.65 4.46
C ASN A 34 15.11 4.54 5.06
N ASN A 35 14.22 3.95 4.25
CA ASN A 35 13.46 2.77 4.65
C ASN A 35 14.36 1.53 4.66
N ASP A 36 14.19 0.67 5.66
CA ASP A 36 14.77 -0.66 5.62
C ASP A 36 14.06 -1.58 4.60
N ALA A 37 14.47 -2.84 4.53
CA ALA A 37 13.93 -3.78 3.55
C ALA A 37 12.44 -4.11 3.78
N CYS A 38 11.96 -4.15 5.02
CA CYS A 38 10.55 -4.40 5.31
C CYS A 38 9.71 -3.14 5.03
N GLU A 39 10.14 -1.99 5.55
CA GLU A 39 9.50 -0.69 5.34
C GLU A 39 9.40 -0.36 3.83
N MET A 40 10.47 -0.62 3.06
CA MET A 40 10.48 -0.42 1.62
C MET A 40 9.50 -1.36 0.91
N PHE A 41 9.45 -2.64 1.32
CA PHE A 41 8.52 -3.61 0.75
C PHE A 41 7.06 -3.17 0.95
N ILE A 42 6.70 -2.76 2.17
CA ILE A 42 5.34 -2.31 2.49
C ILE A 42 5.03 -0.99 1.77
N CYS A 43 5.94 -0.02 1.77
CA CYS A 43 5.77 1.23 1.05
C CYS A 43 5.53 1.02 -0.45
N GLU A 44 6.29 0.12 -1.10
CA GLU A 44 6.13 -0.17 -2.52
C GLU A 44 4.83 -0.93 -2.82
N CYS A 45 4.32 -1.75 -1.89
CA CYS A 45 2.98 -2.33 -2.00
C CYS A 45 1.91 -1.23 -2.06
N ASP A 46 1.97 -0.29 -1.11
CA ASP A 46 0.99 0.80 -1.01
C ASP A 46 1.11 1.80 -2.16
N ARG A 47 2.33 2.12 -2.62
CA ARG A 47 2.57 2.97 -3.80
C ARG A 47 1.89 2.37 -5.03
N LYS A 48 2.08 1.07 -5.29
CA LYS A 48 1.47 0.38 -6.43
C LYS A 48 -0.06 0.33 -6.32
N ALA A 49 -0.60 0.10 -5.13
CA ALA A 49 -2.04 0.12 -4.91
C ALA A 49 -2.63 1.52 -5.17
N ALA A 50 -1.98 2.59 -4.68
CA ALA A 50 -2.41 3.96 -4.93
C ALA A 50 -2.38 4.32 -6.42
N GLU A 51 -1.34 3.90 -7.15
CA GLU A 51 -1.26 4.08 -8.60
C GLU A 51 -2.35 3.31 -9.35
N CYS A 52 -2.67 2.09 -8.91
CA CYS A 52 -3.77 1.29 -9.44
C CYS A 52 -5.13 1.96 -9.22
N PHE A 53 -5.39 2.46 -8.01
CA PHE A 53 -6.64 3.17 -7.70
C PHE A 53 -6.75 4.52 -8.42
N ALA A 54 -5.64 5.21 -8.66
CA ALA A 54 -5.64 6.53 -9.32
C ALA A 54 -6.15 6.50 -10.77
N VAL A 55 -6.12 5.33 -11.42
CA VAL A 55 -6.58 5.14 -12.80
C VAL A 55 -7.85 4.29 -12.89
N SER A 56 -8.39 3.85 -11.76
CA SER A 56 -9.58 3.00 -11.70
C SER A 56 -10.82 3.85 -11.39
N ASP A 57 -11.95 3.47 -11.99
CA ASP A 57 -13.24 4.10 -11.67
C ASP A 57 -13.74 3.65 -10.29
N TYR A 58 -14.42 4.56 -9.58
CA TYR A 58 -15.09 4.24 -8.33
C TYR A 58 -16.54 3.84 -8.58
N HIS A 59 -16.86 2.58 -8.27
CA HIS A 59 -18.20 2.01 -8.34
C HIS A 59 -18.86 2.00 -6.96
N GLU A 60 -19.73 2.99 -6.70
CA GLU A 60 -20.38 3.15 -5.40
C GLU A 60 -21.26 1.94 -5.03
N GLU A 61 -21.83 1.26 -6.01
CA GLU A 61 -22.63 0.04 -5.86
C GLU A 61 -21.84 -1.14 -5.26
N ASN A 62 -20.51 -1.12 -5.33
CA ASN A 62 -19.64 -2.14 -4.77
C ASN A 62 -19.14 -1.79 -3.35
N LYS A 63 -19.49 -0.61 -2.82
CA LYS A 63 -19.12 -0.23 -1.45
C LYS A 63 -19.86 -1.12 -0.45
N ASN A 64 -19.11 -1.78 0.44
CA ASN A 64 -19.65 -2.75 1.41
C ASN A 64 -20.42 -3.90 0.75
N LEU A 65 -19.92 -4.37 -0.41
CA LEU A 65 -20.50 -5.52 -1.10
C LEU A 65 -20.60 -6.72 -0.15
N PRO A 66 -21.77 -7.39 -0.05
CA PRO A 66 -21.91 -8.61 0.73
C PRO A 66 -20.86 -9.66 0.36
N SER A 67 -20.27 -10.30 1.38
CA SER A 67 -19.14 -11.23 1.19
C SER A 67 -19.49 -12.49 0.42
N ASP A 68 -20.76 -12.86 0.36
CA ASP A 68 -21.28 -13.96 -0.47
C ASP A 68 -21.15 -13.70 -1.98
N ARG A 69 -20.90 -12.45 -2.37
CA ARG A 69 -20.58 -12.06 -3.76
C ARG A 69 -19.08 -12.09 -4.08
N CYS A 70 -18.21 -12.31 -3.08
CA CYS A 70 -16.78 -12.50 -3.27
C CYS A 70 -16.47 -14.00 -3.44
N LYS A 71 -15.59 -14.36 -4.39
CA LYS A 71 -15.13 -15.75 -4.61
C LYS A 71 -13.83 -16.03 -3.90
#